data_AF-A0A2D6QYZ8-F1
#
_entry.id   AF-A0A2D6QYZ8-F1
#
_cell.length_a   1.000
_cell.length_b   1.000
_cell.length_c   1.000
_cell.angle_alpha   90.00
_cell.angle_beta   90.00
_cell.angle_gamma   90.00
#
_symmetry.space_group_name_H-M   'P 1'
#
loop_
_entity.id
_entity.type
_entity.pdbx_description
1 polymer ?
#
loop_
_entity_poly.entity_id
_entity_poly.type
_entity_poly.pdbx_seq_one_letter_code
_entity_poly.pdbx_strand_id
1 'polypeptide(L)'
;MLAYAAQGVSGAPGSQTGGQVREYLTRADTALTGLADIFRTLVVDAKVDSADAYETFIQMLERDAGDAQAALRLALAQPAISSQLVDNLNASIHVRTLLTDLFLIDEILKQRIAEASR
;
A
#
# COMPACT_ATOMS: atom_id res chain seq x y z
N MET A 1 -10.61 6.14 1.53
CA MET A 1 -11.02 4.93 0.80
C MET A 1 -12.18 4.21 1.46
N LEU A 2 -12.05 3.75 2.73
CA LEU A 2 -13.16 3.11 3.46
C LEU A 2 -14.43 3.98 3.59
N ALA A 3 -14.29 5.30 3.69
CA ALA A 3 -15.44 6.20 3.72
C ALA A 3 -16.17 6.34 2.36
N TYR A 4 -15.52 6.03 1.23
CA TYR A 4 -16.14 6.13 -0.11
C TYR A 4 -17.04 4.94 -0.42
N ALA A 5 -16.62 3.76 0.01
CA ALA A 5 -17.43 2.54 0.04
C ALA A 5 -18.78 2.79 0.74
N ALA A 6 -18.75 3.44 1.91
CA ALA A 6 -19.92 3.74 2.71
C ALA A 6 -20.90 4.76 2.09
N GLN A 7 -20.52 5.48 1.03
CA GLN A 7 -21.35 6.54 0.43
C GLN A 7 -22.28 6.06 -0.68
N GLY A 8 -22.17 4.79 -1.14
CA GLY A 8 -23.10 4.20 -2.11
C GLY A 8 -23.19 4.93 -3.45
N VAL A 9 -22.13 5.62 -3.87
CA VAL A 9 -22.14 6.44 -5.09
C VAL A 9 -22.11 5.52 -6.32
N SER A 10 -23.22 5.50 -7.06
CA SER A 10 -23.29 4.93 -8.41
C SER A 10 -22.34 5.76 -9.29
N GLY A 11 -21.30 5.13 -9.84
CA GLY A 11 -20.16 5.81 -10.48
C GLY A 11 -20.50 6.68 -11.69
N ALA A 12 -21.10 7.86 -11.47
CA ALA A 12 -21.33 8.86 -12.49
C ALA A 12 -19.98 9.51 -12.88
N PRO A 13 -19.64 9.57 -14.18
CA PRO A 13 -18.45 10.26 -14.66
C PRO A 13 -18.48 11.73 -14.21
N GLY A 14 -17.41 12.20 -13.56
CA GLY A 14 -17.24 13.62 -13.20
C GLY A 14 -17.79 14.04 -11.82
N SER A 15 -18.20 13.11 -10.95
CA SER A 15 -18.53 13.47 -9.55
C SER A 15 -17.27 13.91 -8.78
N GLN A 16 -17.39 14.96 -7.94
CA GLN A 16 -16.30 15.47 -7.11
C GLN A 16 -15.69 14.37 -6.22
N THR A 17 -16.53 13.49 -5.68
CA THR A 17 -16.11 12.36 -4.83
C THR A 17 -15.36 11.28 -5.63
N GLY A 18 -15.78 10.98 -6.87
CA GLY A 18 -15.07 10.04 -7.73
C GLY A 18 -13.68 10.55 -8.15
N GLY A 19 -13.53 11.87 -8.31
CA GLY A 19 -12.23 12.51 -8.54
C GLY A 19 -11.24 12.30 -7.39
N GLN A 20 -11.69 12.49 -6.14
CA GLN A 20 -10.86 12.28 -4.95
C GLN A 20 -10.39 10.82 -4.80
N VAL A 21 -11.27 9.85 -5.06
CA VAL A 21 -10.89 8.42 -5.00
C VAL A 21 -9.83 8.09 -6.02
N ARG A 22 -10.00 8.56 -7.27
CA ARG A 22 -9.02 8.36 -8.32
C ARG A 22 -7.68 8.96 -7.92
N GLU A 23 -7.66 10.16 -7.33
CA GLU A 23 -6.44 10.78 -6.81
C GLU A 23 -5.76 9.92 -5.73
N TYR A 24 -6.52 9.43 -4.73
CA TYR A 24 -5.98 8.55 -3.69
C TYR A 24 -5.40 7.26 -4.27
N LEU A 25 -6.10 6.63 -5.21
CA LEU A 25 -5.65 5.41 -5.88
C LEU A 25 -4.38 5.65 -6.69
N THR A 26 -4.29 6.76 -7.43
CA THR A 26 -3.07 7.15 -8.17
C THR A 26 -1.89 7.39 -7.25
N ARG A 27 -2.10 8.06 -6.12
CA ARG A 27 -1.06 8.29 -5.10
C ARG A 27 -0.59 6.98 -4.49
N ALA A 28 -1.52 6.08 -4.18
CA ALA A 28 -1.19 4.74 -3.67
C ALA A 28 -0.37 3.96 -4.72
N ASP A 29 -0.84 3.86 -5.97
CA ASP A 29 -0.11 3.22 -7.07
C ASP A 29 1.31 3.78 -7.21
N THR A 30 1.46 5.10 -7.19
CA THR A 30 2.78 5.76 -7.28
C THR A 30 3.67 5.36 -6.10
N ALA A 31 3.15 5.37 -4.88
CA ALA A 31 3.91 5.08 -3.66
C ALA A 31 4.38 3.61 -3.57
N LEU A 32 3.70 2.68 -4.23
CA LEU A 32 4.14 1.28 -4.27
C LEU A 32 5.36 1.07 -5.17
N THR A 33 5.60 1.96 -6.11
CA THR A 33 6.78 1.89 -6.98
C THR A 33 8.04 2.23 -6.19
N GLY A 34 8.99 1.30 -6.13
CA GLY A 34 10.26 1.50 -5.40
C GLY A 34 10.15 1.37 -3.87
N LEU A 35 9.00 0.90 -3.36
CA LEU A 35 8.78 0.72 -1.92
C LEU A 35 9.83 -0.18 -1.26
N ALA A 36 10.22 -1.26 -1.94
CA ALA A 36 11.24 -2.20 -1.47
C ALA A 36 12.60 -1.52 -1.27
N ASP A 37 13.00 -0.64 -2.21
CA ASP A 37 14.29 0.06 -2.15
C ASP A 37 14.36 1.05 -0.98
N ILE A 38 13.23 1.65 -0.61
CA ILE A 38 13.11 2.49 0.59
C ILE A 38 13.43 1.65 1.84
N PHE A 39 12.83 0.47 1.97
CA PHE A 39 13.11 -0.41 3.11
C PHE A 39 14.54 -0.94 3.11
N ARG A 40 15.12 -1.27 1.94
CA ARG A 40 16.54 -1.65 1.85
C ARG A 40 17.44 -0.53 2.38
N THR A 41 17.16 0.71 2.00
CA THR A 41 17.91 1.88 2.49
C THR A 41 17.77 2.03 4.00
N LEU A 42 16.55 1.94 4.54
CA LEU A 42 16.31 2.03 5.98
C LEU A 42 17.03 0.93 6.77
N VAL A 43 17.06 -0.29 6.24
CA VAL A 43 17.76 -1.43 6.86
C VAL A 43 19.27 -1.21 6.93
N VAL A 44 19.85 -0.66 5.86
CA VAL A 44 21.28 -0.28 5.82
C VAL A 44 21.57 0.84 6.83
N ASP A 45 20.77 1.90 6.83
CA ASP A 45 20.96 3.05 7.71
C ASP A 45 20.79 2.69 9.19
N ALA A 46 19.85 1.79 9.50
CA ALA A 46 19.57 1.31 10.85
C ALA A 46 20.59 0.28 11.37
N LYS A 47 21.51 -0.21 10.53
CA LYS A 47 22.55 -1.21 10.88
C LYS A 47 22.00 -2.42 11.63
N VAL A 48 20.91 -3.00 11.14
CA VAL A 48 20.25 -4.13 11.82
C VAL A 48 21.15 -5.37 11.89
N ASP A 49 21.08 -6.11 13.00
CA ASP A 49 21.91 -7.30 13.22
C ASP A 49 21.61 -8.47 12.25
N SER A 50 20.39 -8.52 11.69
CA SER A 50 19.89 -9.64 10.87
C SER A 50 19.52 -9.22 9.45
N ALA A 51 20.42 -8.52 8.74
CA ALA A 51 20.15 -7.97 7.41
C ALA A 51 19.56 -8.98 6.41
N ASP A 52 19.99 -10.24 6.43
CA ASP A 52 19.47 -11.30 5.54
C ASP A 52 17.98 -11.61 5.77
N ALA A 53 17.52 -11.55 7.03
CA ALA A 53 16.11 -11.75 7.36
C ALA A 53 15.25 -10.58 6.87
N TYR A 54 15.78 -9.36 6.96
CA TYR A 54 15.11 -8.18 6.41
C TYR A 54 15.06 -8.24 4.88
N GLU A 55 16.14 -8.62 4.20
CA GLU A 55 16.14 -8.74 2.73
C GLU A 55 15.13 -9.79 2.26
N THR A 56 15.06 -10.95 2.92
CA THR A 56 14.07 -11.99 2.60
C THR A 56 12.63 -11.46 2.76
N PHE A 57 12.37 -10.70 3.84
CA PHE A 57 11.07 -10.08 4.06
C PHE A 57 10.78 -8.97 3.03
N ILE A 58 11.76 -8.15 2.68
CA ILE A 58 11.62 -7.08 1.69
C ILE A 58 11.28 -7.65 0.32
N GLN A 59 11.87 -8.79 -0.07
CA GLN A 59 11.51 -9.48 -1.32
C GLN A 59 10.06 -9.97 -1.33
N MET A 60 9.57 -10.46 -0.19
CA MET A 60 8.14 -10.81 -0.04
C MET A 60 7.26 -9.57 -0.20
N LEU A 61 7.60 -8.49 0.51
CA LEU A 61 6.89 -7.22 0.46
C LEU A 61 6.90 -6.61 -0.95
N GLU A 62 8.01 -6.71 -1.69
CA GLU A 62 8.12 -6.23 -3.07
C GLU A 62 7.14 -6.95 -4.01
N ARG A 63 7.05 -8.28 -3.89
CA ARG A 63 6.08 -9.06 -4.65
C ARG A 63 4.64 -8.67 -4.30
N ASP A 64 4.34 -8.58 -3.01
CA ASP A 64 2.99 -8.30 -2.54
C ASP A 64 2.58 -6.84 -2.86
N ALA A 65 3.55 -5.92 -2.90
CA ALA A 65 3.37 -4.56 -3.43
C ALA A 65 3.04 -4.57 -4.92
N GLY A 66 3.74 -5.37 -5.73
CA GLY A 66 3.45 -5.55 -7.15
C GLY A 66 2.04 -6.09 -7.41
N ASP A 67 1.62 -7.12 -6.66
CA ASP A 67 0.30 -7.72 -6.75
C ASP A 67 -0.81 -6.72 -6.38
N ALA A 68 -0.63 -5.98 -5.27
CA ALA A 68 -1.57 -4.94 -4.88
C ALA A 68 -1.63 -3.80 -5.91
N GLN A 69 -0.47 -3.38 -6.44
CA GLN A 69 -0.37 -2.33 -7.46
C GLN A 69 -1.10 -2.71 -8.75
N ALA A 70 -1.03 -3.98 -9.16
CA ALA A 70 -1.79 -4.49 -10.31
C ALA A 70 -3.31 -4.33 -10.10
N ALA A 71 -3.82 -4.63 -8.91
CA ALA A 71 -5.22 -4.42 -8.56
C ALA A 71 -5.63 -2.93 -8.57
N LEU A 72 -4.76 -2.04 -8.06
CA LEU A 72 -4.98 -0.59 -8.11
C LEU A 72 -5.04 -0.07 -9.55
N ARG A 73 -4.11 -0.50 -10.41
CA ARG A 73 -4.06 -0.11 -11.83
C ARG A 73 -5.29 -0.59 -12.60
N LEU A 74 -5.78 -1.80 -12.32
CA LEU A 74 -7.03 -2.29 -12.91
C LEU A 74 -8.23 -1.43 -12.50
N ALA A 75 -8.31 -1.02 -11.22
CA ALA A 75 -9.33 -0.09 -10.75
C ALA A 75 -9.23 1.29 -11.44
N LEU A 76 -8.01 1.81 -11.58
CA LEU A 76 -7.73 3.10 -12.24
C LEU A 76 -8.06 3.07 -13.74
N ALA A 77 -7.93 1.93 -14.41
CA ALA A 77 -8.27 1.78 -15.81
C ALA A 77 -9.78 1.89 -16.11
N GLN A 78 -10.65 1.83 -15.10
CA GLN A 78 -12.08 1.92 -15.31
C GLN A 78 -12.52 3.35 -15.64
N PRO A 79 -13.48 3.57 -16.56
CA PRO A 79 -14.02 4.90 -16.86
C PRO A 79 -14.63 5.58 -15.62
N ALA A 80 -15.29 4.80 -14.78
CA ALA A 80 -15.82 5.20 -13.49
C ALA A 80 -15.42 4.21 -12.41
N ILE A 81 -15.10 4.72 -11.22
CA ILE A 81 -14.77 3.93 -10.04
C ILE A 81 -16.00 3.99 -9.13
N SER A 82 -16.69 2.87 -8.95
CA SER A 82 -17.88 2.79 -8.09
C SER A 82 -17.49 2.47 -6.64
N SER A 83 -18.38 2.77 -5.68
CA SER A 83 -18.19 2.35 -4.28
C SER A 83 -17.97 0.83 -4.15
N GLN A 84 -18.76 0.02 -4.86
CA GLN A 84 -18.61 -1.44 -4.87
C GLN A 84 -17.24 -1.90 -5.40
N LEU A 85 -16.69 -1.21 -6.40
CA LEU A 85 -15.35 -1.52 -6.91
C LEU A 85 -14.29 -1.23 -5.86
N VAL A 86 -14.41 -0.11 -5.15
CA VAL A 86 -13.53 0.23 -4.02
C VAL A 86 -13.69 -0.76 -2.87
N ASP A 87 -14.88 -1.24 -2.59
CA ASP A 87 -15.13 -2.29 -1.60
C ASP A 87 -14.43 -3.60 -1.96
N ASN A 88 -14.57 -4.05 -3.19
CA ASN A 88 -13.90 -5.26 -3.67
C ASN A 88 -12.38 -5.11 -3.60
N LEU A 89 -11.86 -3.93 -3.93
CA LEU A 89 -10.43 -3.62 -3.82
C LEU A 89 -9.95 -3.65 -2.36
N ASN A 90 -10.71 -3.07 -1.42
CA ASN A 90 -10.40 -3.12 0.02
C ASN A 90 -10.48 -4.56 0.58
N ALA A 91 -11.37 -5.38 0.02
CA ALA A 91 -11.51 -6.79 0.39
C ALA A 91 -10.46 -7.70 -0.28
N SER A 92 -9.71 -7.19 -1.27
CA SER A 92 -8.66 -7.94 -1.96
C SER A 92 -7.63 -8.46 -0.95
N ILE A 93 -7.29 -9.74 -1.08
CA ILE A 93 -6.27 -10.35 -0.22
C ILE A 93 -4.90 -9.68 -0.45
N HIS A 94 -4.55 -9.36 -1.70
CA HIS A 94 -3.27 -8.73 -2.04
C HIS A 94 -3.08 -7.37 -1.36
N VAL A 95 -4.13 -6.53 -1.33
CA VAL A 95 -4.09 -5.24 -0.63
C VAL A 95 -3.94 -5.43 0.87
N ARG A 96 -4.64 -6.41 1.45
CA ARG A 96 -4.58 -6.69 2.90
C ARG A 96 -3.25 -7.30 3.33
N THR A 97 -2.66 -8.18 2.52
CA THR A 97 -1.32 -8.73 2.76
C THR A 97 -0.29 -7.61 2.80
N LEU A 98 -0.21 -6.79 1.75
CA LEU A 98 0.72 -5.66 1.70
C LEU A 98 0.59 -4.72 2.91
N LEU A 99 -0.64 -4.34 3.28
CA LEU A 99 -0.85 -3.46 4.44
C LEU A 99 -0.37 -4.12 5.74
N THR A 100 -0.56 -5.42 5.87
CA THR A 100 -0.10 -6.18 7.04
C THR A 100 1.43 -6.25 7.07
N ASP A 101 2.08 -6.46 5.93
CA ASP A 101 3.53 -6.46 5.82
C ASP A 101 4.12 -5.11 6.21
N LEU A 102 3.51 -4.03 5.71
CA LEU A 102 3.87 -2.64 6.04
C LEU A 102 3.76 -2.37 7.54
N PHE A 103 2.66 -2.78 8.19
CA PHE A 103 2.50 -2.59 9.63
C PHE A 103 3.53 -3.38 10.45
N LEU A 104 3.85 -4.60 10.03
CA LEU A 104 4.81 -5.45 10.72
C LEU A 104 6.23 -4.84 10.69
N ILE A 105 6.70 -4.46 9.50
CA ILE A 105 8.06 -3.90 9.36
C ILE A 105 8.17 -2.50 9.98
N ASP A 106 7.12 -1.68 9.89
CA ASP A 106 7.06 -0.35 10.51
C ASP A 106 7.19 -0.45 12.03
N GLU A 107 6.44 -1.36 12.68
CA GLU A 107 6.52 -1.55 14.13
C GLU A 107 7.92 -2.01 14.57
N ILE A 108 8.52 -2.97 13.85
CA ILE A 108 9.87 -3.46 14.15
C ILE A 108 10.90 -2.34 14.01
N LEU A 109 10.87 -1.58 12.91
CA LEU A 109 11.84 -0.50 12.67
C LEU A 109 11.69 0.64 13.68
N LYS A 110 10.45 1.01 14.05
CA LYS A 110 10.18 2.04 15.09
C LYS A 110 10.77 1.64 16.44
N GLN A 111 10.57 0.39 16.86
CA GLN A 111 11.11 -0.11 18.13
C GLN A 111 12.64 -0.04 18.14
N ARG A 112 13.29 -0.48 17.05
CA ARG A 112 14.76 -0.43 16.90
C ARG A 112 15.32 0.99 16.96
N ILE A 113 14.71 1.94 16.23
CA ILE A 113 15.14 3.35 16.25
C ILE A 113 15.00 3.95 17.65
N ALA A 114 13.93 3.60 18.37
CA ALA A 114 13.72 4.04 19.74
C ALA A 114 14.74 3.46 20.73
N GLU A 115 15.18 2.22 20.54
CA GLU A 115 16.26 1.59 21.31
C GLU A 115 17.61 2.25 21.05
N ALA A 116 17.95 2.53 19.78
CA ALA A 116 19.21 3.17 19.41
C ALA A 116 19.35 4.63 19.88
N SER A 117 18.24 5.27 20.22
CA SER A 117 18.20 6.65 20.73
C SER A 117 18.28 6.75 22.27
N ARG A 118 18.36 5.62 22.98
CA ARG A 118 18.49 5.55 24.44
C ARG A 118 19.94 5.36 24.86
#